data_AF-A0A3D4JI39-F1
#
_entry.id   AF-A0A3D4JI39-F1
#
_cell.length_a   1.000
_cell.length_b   1.000
_cell.length_c   1.000
_cell.angle_alpha   90.00
_cell.angle_beta   90.00
_cell.angle_gamma   90.00
#
_symmetry.space_group_name_H-M   'P 1'
#
loop_
_entity.id
_entity.type
_entity.pdbx_description
1 polymer ?
#
loop_
_entity_poly.entity_id
_entity_poly.type
_entity_poly.pdbx_seq_one_letter_code
_entity_poly.pdbx_strand_id
1 'polypeptide(L)'
;MRNSKRILFIGYFLFIFGLSACYLEESRSSVPLPYEIFNINPTTIIEDISQHKEDIFVPLEKRIPGNEIVYIPVTWNQNDYIEIANSIHKFVWSESLDNWKVNSILFYLQCQEAPYGSQSAYLTYFKIIENATEEYHLVHNIVIQPQEKIIGVYAEKYSQLTATWEEYKLSEFKVTSDDALQFAENIGGKRFREVNKNNCSISISLNRTYRNDKDWVVTYRTDSSNFEFIIDPITGDYLGNK
;
A
#
# COMPACT_ATOMS: atom_id res chain seq x y z
N MET A 1 -7.89 -3.21 -73.35
CA MET A 1 -8.89 -2.64 -72.40
C MET A 1 -8.68 -3.33 -71.05
N ARG A 2 -7.72 -2.92 -70.23
CA ARG A 2 -7.64 -1.73 -69.34
C ARG A 2 -8.37 -1.95 -67.99
N ASN A 3 -7.65 -2.67 -67.13
CA ASN A 3 -7.54 -2.59 -65.67
C ASN A 3 -8.79 -2.75 -64.79
N SER A 4 -8.97 -4.00 -64.34
CA SER A 4 -9.72 -4.46 -63.16
C SER A 4 -9.09 -3.98 -61.83
N LYS A 5 -8.97 -2.67 -61.64
CA LYS A 5 -8.56 -2.07 -60.37
C LYS A 5 -9.73 -1.22 -59.86
N ARG A 6 -10.19 -1.48 -58.62
CA ARG A 6 -10.94 -0.57 -57.70
C ARG A 6 -12.30 -1.05 -57.14
N ILE A 7 -12.54 -2.34 -56.90
CA ILE A 7 -13.71 -2.76 -56.08
C ILE A 7 -13.33 -3.78 -55.00
N LEU A 8 -12.11 -3.71 -54.48
CA LEU A 8 -11.65 -4.61 -53.41
C LEU A 8 -10.74 -3.88 -52.43
N PHE A 9 -11.09 -2.64 -52.09
CA PHE A 9 -10.31 -1.80 -51.17
C PHE A 9 -11.16 -0.91 -50.25
N ILE A 10 -12.47 -1.17 -50.12
CA ILE A 10 -13.36 -0.39 -49.23
C ILE A 10 -14.00 -1.29 -48.15
N GLY A 11 -14.05 -2.61 -48.32
CA GLY A 11 -14.60 -3.53 -47.32
C GLY A 11 -13.65 -3.92 -46.18
N TYR A 12 -12.32 -3.80 -46.37
CA TYR A 12 -11.34 -4.24 -45.37
C TYR A 12 -10.92 -3.11 -44.40
N PHE A 13 -11.12 -1.85 -44.79
CA PHE A 13 -10.81 -0.69 -43.93
C PHE A 13 -11.90 -0.38 -42.89
N LEU A 14 -13.14 -0.84 -43.10
CA LEU A 14 -14.21 -0.68 -42.12
C LEU A 14 -14.23 -1.79 -41.04
N PHE A 15 -13.51 -2.89 -41.24
CA PHE A 15 -13.41 -3.95 -40.23
C PHE A 15 -12.26 -3.74 -39.23
N ILE A 16 -11.23 -2.98 -39.62
CA ILE A 16 -10.09 -2.68 -38.72
C ILE A 16 -10.40 -1.46 -37.82
N PHE A 17 -11.24 -0.52 -38.27
CA PHE A 17 -11.74 0.56 -37.41
C PHE A 17 -12.94 0.15 -36.53
N GLY A 18 -13.59 -0.99 -36.80
CA GLY A 18 -14.68 -1.54 -35.97
C GLY A 18 -14.21 -2.35 -34.76
N LEU A 19 -12.95 -2.76 -34.70
CA LEU A 19 -12.37 -3.49 -33.57
C LEU A 19 -11.35 -2.66 -32.76
N SER A 20 -11.05 -1.44 -33.21
CA SER A 20 -10.19 -0.51 -32.47
C SER A 20 -10.96 0.39 -31.48
N ALA A 21 -12.29 0.26 -31.42
CA ALA A 21 -13.16 1.03 -30.52
C ALA A 21 -13.49 0.30 -29.20
N CYS A 22 -12.87 -0.85 -28.93
CA CYS A 22 -12.95 -1.54 -27.63
C CYS A 22 -11.58 -1.82 -27.02
N TYR A 23 -10.56 -1.07 -27.43
CA TYR A 23 -9.45 -0.76 -26.52
C TYR A 23 -9.77 0.59 -25.88
N LEU A 24 -10.85 0.60 -25.09
CA LEU A 24 -10.88 1.46 -23.92
C LEU A 24 -9.69 0.98 -23.10
N GLU A 25 -8.57 1.67 -23.25
CA GLU A 25 -7.57 1.78 -22.21
C GLU A 25 -8.37 2.00 -20.93
N GLU A 26 -8.42 0.95 -20.13
CA GLU A 26 -9.32 0.76 -19.00
C GLU A 26 -8.92 1.78 -17.94
N SER A 27 -9.34 3.02 -18.17
CA SER A 27 -9.07 4.12 -17.30
C SER A 27 -9.75 3.77 -15.99
N ARG A 28 -8.93 3.54 -14.95
CA ARG A 28 -9.39 3.52 -13.58
C ARG A 28 -10.26 4.77 -13.40
N SER A 29 -11.58 4.59 -13.45
CA SER A 29 -12.53 5.67 -13.17
C SER A 29 -12.59 5.80 -11.65
N SER A 30 -11.46 6.15 -11.04
CA SER A 30 -11.43 6.56 -9.65
C SER A 30 -11.76 8.04 -9.58
N VAL A 31 -12.68 8.39 -8.68
CA VAL A 31 -12.89 9.78 -8.29
C VAL A 31 -12.10 9.99 -7.01
N PRO A 32 -10.97 10.75 -7.04
CA PRO A 32 -10.24 11.06 -5.82
C PRO A 32 -11.08 11.99 -4.94
N LEU A 33 -11.13 11.68 -3.65
CA LEU A 33 -11.72 12.50 -2.60
C LEU A 33 -10.63 13.32 -1.91
N PRO A 34 -10.97 14.28 -1.02
CA PRO A 34 -9.98 15.14 -0.37
C PRO A 34 -8.85 14.36 0.28
N TYR A 35 -7.63 14.88 0.10
CA TYR A 35 -6.44 14.42 0.79
C TYR A 35 -6.20 15.32 2.00
N GLU A 36 -6.10 14.72 3.17
CA GLU A 36 -5.88 15.41 4.44
C GLU A 36 -4.59 14.92 5.08
N ILE A 37 -3.86 15.81 5.75
CA ILE A 37 -2.65 15.48 6.50
C ILE A 37 -2.83 15.95 7.93
N PHE A 38 -2.42 15.12 8.88
CA PHE A 38 -2.43 15.40 10.31
C PHE A 38 -1.02 15.32 10.85
N ASN A 39 -0.66 16.24 11.74
CA ASN A 39 0.51 16.10 12.61
C ASN A 39 0.19 15.09 13.70
N ILE A 40 1.22 14.34 14.09
CA ILE A 40 1.20 13.41 15.20
C ILE A 40 2.44 13.57 16.08
N ASN A 41 2.39 13.05 17.30
CA ASN A 41 3.58 12.83 18.09
C ASN A 41 3.96 11.34 18.10
N PRO A 42 4.98 10.90 17.33
CA PRO A 42 5.35 9.49 17.26
C PRO A 42 5.80 8.88 18.59
N THR A 43 6.22 9.68 19.56
CA THR A 43 6.67 9.13 20.86
C THR A 43 5.51 8.84 21.81
N THR A 44 4.35 9.46 21.63
CA THR A 44 3.21 9.33 22.55
C THR A 44 1.94 8.79 21.89
N ILE A 45 1.83 8.79 20.55
CA ILE A 45 0.60 8.46 19.83
C ILE A 45 -0.06 7.14 20.27
N ILE A 46 0.71 6.07 20.48
CA ILE A 46 0.14 4.77 20.93
C ILE A 46 -0.48 4.90 22.33
N GLU A 47 0.23 5.54 23.26
CA GLU A 47 -0.28 5.79 24.60
C GLU A 47 -1.50 6.72 24.56
N ASP A 48 -1.43 7.80 23.77
CA ASP A 48 -2.50 8.77 23.61
C ASP A 48 -3.78 8.13 23.04
N ILE A 49 -3.64 7.22 22.07
CA ILE A 49 -4.74 6.41 21.52
C ILE A 49 -5.36 5.54 22.61
N SER A 50 -4.55 4.78 23.35
CA SER A 50 -5.04 3.91 24.43
C SER A 50 -5.77 4.68 25.53
N GLN A 51 -5.34 5.92 25.79
CA GLN A 51 -5.96 6.84 26.76
C GLN A 51 -7.16 7.62 26.19
N HIS A 52 -7.52 7.40 24.92
CA HIS A 52 -8.64 8.07 24.25
C HIS A 52 -8.54 9.60 24.29
N LYS A 53 -7.33 10.16 24.11
CA LYS A 53 -7.16 11.62 24.04
C LYS A 53 -7.81 12.19 22.77
N GLU A 54 -8.31 13.42 22.86
CA GLU A 54 -9.04 14.05 21.75
C GLU A 54 -8.10 14.76 20.74
N ASP A 55 -6.94 15.27 21.20
CA ASP A 55 -6.02 16.10 20.41
C ASP A 55 -4.83 15.31 19.80
N ILE A 56 -5.07 14.08 19.34
CA ILE A 56 -4.00 13.22 18.77
C ILE A 56 -3.64 13.62 17.35
N PHE A 57 -4.66 13.97 16.54
CA PHE A 57 -4.53 14.26 15.12
C PHE A 57 -4.80 15.75 14.87
N VAL A 58 -3.73 16.51 14.67
CA VAL A 58 -3.84 17.97 14.46
C VAL A 58 -3.74 18.27 12.97
N PRO A 59 -4.78 18.80 12.30
CA PRO A 59 -4.74 19.12 10.88
C PRO A 59 -3.51 19.96 10.50
N LEU A 60 -2.80 19.55 9.46
CA LEU A 60 -1.64 20.27 8.95
C LEU A 60 -2.07 21.20 7.81
N GLU A 61 -2.35 22.47 8.14
CA GLU A 61 -2.77 23.47 7.14
C GLU A 61 -1.68 23.80 6.12
N LYS A 62 -0.40 23.73 6.51
CA LYS A 62 0.74 24.00 5.62
C LYS A 62 2.00 23.31 6.11
N ARG A 63 2.65 22.50 5.26
CA ARG A 63 4.03 22.04 5.51
C ARG A 63 4.94 23.25 5.55
N ILE A 64 5.66 23.44 6.66
CA ILE A 64 6.76 24.40 6.75
C ILE A 64 8.04 23.66 6.33
N PRO A 65 8.59 23.90 5.12
CA PRO A 65 9.82 23.26 4.70
C PRO A 65 10.99 23.81 5.53
N GLY A 66 11.91 22.93 5.96
CA GLY A 66 13.22 23.36 6.46
C GLY A 66 13.41 23.41 7.97
N ASN A 67 12.46 22.92 8.79
CA ASN A 67 12.81 22.56 10.16
C ASN A 67 13.65 21.27 10.11
N GLU A 68 14.83 21.26 10.74
CA GLU A 68 15.56 20.02 11.00
C GLU A 68 14.67 19.12 11.84
N ILE A 69 14.02 18.14 11.18
CA ILE A 69 13.26 17.13 11.91
C ILE A 69 14.31 16.20 12.51
N VAL A 70 14.45 16.27 13.84
CA VAL A 70 15.25 15.29 14.58
C VAL A 70 14.60 13.93 14.35
N TYR A 71 15.27 13.10 13.55
CA TYR A 71 14.83 11.75 13.26
C TYR A 71 15.02 10.87 14.50
N ILE A 72 13.92 10.34 15.02
CA ILE A 72 13.91 9.37 16.11
C ILE A 72 13.18 8.14 15.55
N PRO A 73 13.89 7.02 15.32
CA PRO A 73 13.24 5.78 14.89
C PRO A 73 12.19 5.35 15.91
N VAL A 74 11.04 4.89 15.41
CA VAL A 74 10.04 4.23 16.24
C VAL A 74 10.31 2.73 16.31
N THR A 75 9.92 2.08 17.40
CA THR A 75 9.99 0.62 17.57
C THR A 75 8.61 -0.01 17.47
N TRP A 76 7.78 0.51 16.56
CA TRP A 76 6.41 0.05 16.35
C TRP A 76 6.37 -1.26 15.56
N ASN A 77 5.52 -2.18 15.98
CA ASN A 77 5.20 -3.41 15.25
C ASN A 77 4.00 -3.22 14.31
N GLN A 78 3.66 -4.23 13.52
CA GLN A 78 2.53 -4.23 12.60
C GLN A 78 1.20 -3.80 13.26
N ASN A 79 0.92 -4.30 14.46
CA ASN A 79 -0.34 -4.02 15.15
C ASN A 79 -0.42 -2.57 15.62
N ASP A 80 0.69 -1.97 16.03
CA ASP A 80 0.74 -0.54 16.39
C ASP A 80 0.33 0.33 15.19
N TYR A 81 0.82 0.02 13.98
CA TYR A 81 0.42 0.73 12.76
C TYR A 81 -1.07 0.51 12.42
N ILE A 82 -1.60 -0.69 12.62
CA ILE A 82 -3.02 -0.99 12.40
C ILE A 82 -3.90 -0.25 13.42
N GLU A 83 -3.47 -0.15 14.68
CA GLU A 83 -4.17 0.59 15.73
C GLU A 83 -4.21 2.10 15.43
N ILE A 84 -3.08 2.67 14.99
CA ILE A 84 -3.02 4.06 14.52
C ILE A 84 -3.97 4.25 13.33
N ALA A 85 -3.94 3.35 12.35
CA ALA A 85 -4.81 3.42 11.17
C ALA A 85 -6.29 3.36 11.55
N ASN A 86 -6.69 2.49 12.48
CA ASN A 86 -8.06 2.43 12.98
C ASN A 86 -8.46 3.72 13.71
N SER A 87 -7.54 4.31 14.47
CA SER A 87 -7.78 5.53 15.24
C SER A 87 -7.97 6.75 14.34
N ILE A 88 -7.10 6.96 13.34
CA ILE A 88 -7.28 8.05 12.38
C ILE A 88 -8.51 7.82 11.50
N HIS A 89 -8.81 6.56 11.16
CA HIS A 89 -10.01 6.25 10.38
C HIS A 89 -11.29 6.63 11.13
N LYS A 90 -11.38 6.30 12.43
CA LYS A 90 -12.47 6.73 13.30
C LYS A 90 -12.56 8.25 13.42
N PHE A 91 -11.43 8.93 13.54
CA PHE A 91 -11.39 10.39 13.64
C PHE A 91 -11.92 11.07 12.37
N VAL A 92 -11.46 10.66 11.19
CA VAL A 92 -11.77 11.33 9.91
C VAL A 92 -13.14 10.95 9.37
N TRP A 93 -13.49 9.66 9.42
CA TRP A 93 -14.72 9.15 8.79
C TRP A 93 -15.81 8.74 9.77
N SER A 94 -15.59 8.90 11.09
CA SER A 94 -16.55 8.48 12.13
C SER A 94 -16.94 6.99 12.05
N GLU A 95 -16.04 6.16 11.51
CA GLU A 95 -16.25 4.72 11.33
C GLU A 95 -15.06 3.90 11.84
N SER A 96 -15.31 2.70 12.35
CA SER A 96 -14.26 1.72 12.67
C SER A 96 -13.83 0.94 11.43
N LEU A 97 -12.59 0.47 11.39
CA LEU A 97 -12.09 -0.43 10.33
C LEU A 97 -12.66 -1.87 10.42
N ASP A 98 -13.45 -2.20 11.45
CA ASP A 98 -13.95 -3.57 11.67
C ASP A 98 -14.79 -4.12 10.48
N ASN A 99 -15.46 -3.25 9.73
CA ASN A 99 -16.25 -3.61 8.55
C ASN A 99 -15.54 -3.31 7.22
N TRP A 100 -14.26 -2.97 7.29
CA TRP A 100 -13.43 -2.66 6.14
C TRP A 100 -12.47 -3.80 5.86
N LYS A 101 -12.22 -4.04 4.58
CA LYS A 101 -11.36 -5.12 4.10
C LYS A 101 -9.98 -4.57 3.79
N VAL A 102 -8.93 -5.23 4.26
CA VAL A 102 -7.55 -4.88 3.88
C VAL A 102 -7.32 -5.34 2.43
N ASN A 103 -6.87 -4.44 1.57
CA ASN A 103 -6.49 -4.76 0.18
C ASN A 103 -4.97 -4.83 -0.03
N SER A 104 -4.23 -3.96 0.64
CA SER A 104 -2.77 -3.96 0.55
C SER A 104 -2.15 -3.33 1.78
N ILE A 105 -0.95 -3.81 2.11
CA ILE A 105 -0.11 -3.24 3.14
C ILE A 105 1.29 -3.12 2.56
N LEU A 106 1.91 -1.97 2.75
CA LEU A 106 3.31 -1.74 2.46
C LEU A 106 3.96 -1.08 3.66
N PHE A 107 4.94 -1.75 4.25
CA PHE A 107 5.88 -1.15 5.18
C PHE A 107 7.17 -0.80 4.48
N TYR A 108 7.81 0.28 4.93
CA TYR A 108 9.07 0.74 4.39
C TYR A 108 10.01 1.24 5.48
N LEU A 109 11.31 0.98 5.26
CA LEU A 109 12.41 1.37 6.14
C LEU A 109 13.72 1.43 5.35
N GLN A 110 14.70 2.18 5.84
CA GLN A 110 16.08 2.11 5.38
C GLN A 110 16.80 0.90 6.01
N CYS A 111 17.83 0.39 5.35
CA CYS A 111 18.58 -0.76 5.86
C CYS A 111 19.25 -0.52 7.22
N GLN A 112 19.62 0.72 7.52
CA GLN A 112 20.14 1.10 8.85
C GLN A 112 19.07 1.01 9.95
N GLU A 113 17.80 1.00 9.59
CA GLU A 113 16.64 1.01 10.50
C GLU A 113 16.11 -0.40 10.79
N ALA A 114 16.66 -1.43 10.13
CA ALA A 114 16.25 -2.83 10.33
C ALA A 114 16.18 -3.28 11.81
N PRO A 115 17.06 -2.84 12.73
CA PRO A 115 16.93 -3.18 14.16
C PRO A 115 15.73 -2.54 14.87
N TYR A 116 15.16 -1.47 14.35
CA TYR A 116 14.01 -0.76 14.92
C TYR A 116 12.68 -1.20 14.30
N GLY A 117 12.72 -1.82 13.12
CA GLY A 117 11.53 -2.21 12.36
C GLY A 117 11.06 -1.13 11.39
N SER A 118 9.84 -1.28 10.90
CA SER A 118 9.23 -0.41 9.89
C SER A 118 9.18 1.05 10.34
N GLN A 119 9.50 1.99 9.45
CA GLN A 119 9.53 3.43 9.74
C GLN A 119 8.51 4.22 8.91
N SER A 120 7.69 3.53 8.13
CA SER A 120 6.51 4.07 7.47
C SER A 120 5.59 2.93 7.05
N ALA A 121 4.30 3.24 6.93
CA ALA A 121 3.28 2.30 6.50
C ALA A 121 2.30 2.95 5.50
N TYR A 122 1.90 2.18 4.51
CA TYR A 122 0.84 2.49 3.56
C TYR A 122 -0.18 1.37 3.65
N LEU A 123 -1.39 1.71 4.08
CA LEU A 123 -2.46 0.78 4.36
C LEU A 123 -3.66 1.14 3.50
N THR A 124 -4.14 0.19 2.71
CA THR A 124 -5.30 0.38 1.84
C THR A 124 -6.42 -0.51 2.31
N TYR A 125 -7.53 0.13 2.66
CA TYR A 125 -8.77 -0.50 3.07
C TYR A 125 -9.84 -0.24 2.03
N PHE A 126 -10.76 -1.18 1.87
CA PHE A 126 -11.91 -0.99 1.00
C PHE A 126 -13.19 -1.56 1.59
N LYS A 127 -14.31 -1.03 1.11
CA LYS A 127 -15.65 -1.53 1.39
C LYS A 127 -16.46 -1.50 0.10
N ILE A 128 -17.28 -2.52 -0.10
CA ILE A 128 -18.22 -2.56 -1.22
C ILE A 128 -19.49 -1.84 -0.77
N ILE A 129 -19.92 -0.86 -1.56
CA ILE A 129 -21.17 -0.14 -1.34
C ILE A 129 -22.13 -0.51 -2.47
N GLU A 130 -23.17 -1.26 -2.10
CA GLU A 130 -24.28 -1.65 -2.96
C GLU A 130 -25.47 -0.73 -2.68
N ASN A 131 -25.97 -0.05 -3.71
CA ASN A 131 -27.26 0.64 -3.65
C ASN A 131 -28.12 0.28 -4.87
N ALA A 132 -29.39 0.72 -4.89
CA ALA A 132 -30.36 0.34 -5.92
C ALA A 132 -29.94 0.70 -7.37
N THR A 133 -28.93 1.56 -7.54
CA THR A 133 -28.54 2.15 -8.83
C THR A 133 -27.06 1.95 -9.17
N GLU A 134 -26.23 1.60 -8.21
CA GLU A 134 -24.77 1.56 -8.36
C GLU A 134 -24.15 0.61 -7.33
N GLU A 135 -23.16 -0.14 -7.79
CA GLU A 135 -22.24 -0.86 -6.94
C GLU A 135 -20.83 -0.26 -7.16
N TYR A 136 -20.15 0.07 -6.07
CA TYR A 136 -18.83 0.69 -6.13
C TYR A 136 -17.94 0.25 -4.98
N HIS A 137 -16.61 0.30 -5.19
CA HIS A 137 -15.64 0.15 -4.12
C HIS A 137 -15.31 1.53 -3.57
N LEU A 138 -15.54 1.73 -2.27
CA LEU A 138 -15.00 2.85 -1.52
C LEU A 138 -13.65 2.42 -0.94
N VAL A 139 -12.59 3.17 -1.24
CA VAL A 139 -11.22 2.84 -0.85
C VAL A 139 -10.69 3.95 0.03
N HIS A 140 -10.17 3.61 1.21
CA HIS A 140 -9.49 4.51 2.11
C HIS A 140 -8.02 4.14 2.19
N ASN A 141 -7.16 5.12 1.94
CA ASN A 141 -5.72 4.97 2.00
C ASN A 141 -5.18 5.77 3.17
N ILE A 142 -4.34 5.13 3.98
CA ILE A 142 -3.73 5.71 5.17
C ILE A 142 -2.22 5.57 5.04
N VAL A 143 -1.51 6.70 5.14
CA VAL A 143 -0.06 6.79 5.04
C VAL A 143 0.47 7.30 6.37
N ILE A 144 1.29 6.51 7.05
CA ILE A 144 1.85 6.84 8.38
C ILE A 144 3.35 7.05 8.21
N GLN A 145 3.84 8.25 8.54
CA GLN A 145 5.25 8.61 8.43
C GLN A 145 5.75 9.23 9.74
N PRO A 146 6.16 8.39 10.72
CA PRO A 146 6.69 8.84 12.01
C PRO A 146 7.87 9.80 11.90
N GLN A 147 8.79 9.53 10.96
CA GLN A 147 9.94 10.41 10.71
C GLN A 147 9.52 11.84 10.37
N GLU A 148 8.43 11.98 9.62
CA GLU A 148 7.89 13.28 9.24
C GLU A 148 6.87 13.81 10.24
N LYS A 149 6.54 13.03 11.27
CA LYS A 149 5.52 13.30 12.29
C LYS A 149 4.14 13.54 11.69
N ILE A 150 3.80 12.82 10.62
CA ILE A 150 2.53 12.99 9.91
C ILE A 150 1.81 11.68 9.64
N ILE A 151 0.50 11.82 9.47
CA ILE A 151 -0.37 10.83 8.85
C ILE A 151 -1.12 11.51 7.71
N GLY A 152 -1.06 10.93 6.51
CA GLY A 152 -1.87 11.33 5.37
C GLY A 152 -3.03 10.37 5.17
N VAL A 153 -4.20 10.89 4.82
CA VAL A 153 -5.38 10.09 4.48
C VAL A 153 -6.02 10.60 3.21
N TYR A 154 -6.55 9.69 2.41
CA TYR A 154 -7.40 10.04 1.27
C TYR A 154 -8.34 8.89 0.95
N ALA A 155 -9.41 9.21 0.24
CA ALA A 155 -10.37 8.24 -0.22
C ALA A 155 -10.51 8.28 -1.74
N GLU A 156 -10.92 7.16 -2.32
CA GLU A 156 -11.19 7.02 -3.73
C GLU A 156 -12.47 6.20 -3.92
N LYS A 157 -13.26 6.55 -4.93
CA LYS A 157 -14.42 5.78 -5.35
C LYS A 157 -14.14 5.12 -6.70
N TYR A 158 -14.22 3.80 -6.77
CA TYR A 158 -14.06 3.03 -8.00
C TYR A 158 -15.41 2.43 -8.44
N SER A 159 -15.85 2.75 -9.67
CA SER A 159 -17.02 2.08 -10.26
C SER A 159 -16.74 0.60 -10.51
N GLN A 160 -17.74 -0.25 -10.28
CA GLN A 160 -17.55 -1.68 -10.48
C GLN A 160 -17.53 -2.10 -11.94
N LEU A 161 -16.50 -2.90 -12.28
CA LEU A 161 -16.49 -4.02 -13.25
C LEU A 161 -15.06 -4.41 -13.67
N THR A 162 -14.03 -3.64 -13.32
CA THR A 162 -12.69 -3.78 -13.95
C THR A 162 -11.54 -4.12 -13.01
N ALA A 163 -11.67 -3.85 -11.70
CA ALA A 163 -10.63 -4.16 -10.71
C ALA A 163 -11.12 -5.24 -9.73
N THR A 164 -10.49 -6.43 -9.74
CA THR A 164 -10.65 -7.43 -8.68
C THR A 164 -9.94 -6.94 -7.43
N TRP A 165 -10.70 -6.36 -6.49
CA TRP A 165 -10.19 -5.99 -5.16
C TRP A 165 -10.25 -7.22 -4.26
N GLU A 166 -9.10 -7.83 -4.01
CA GLU A 166 -9.00 -8.97 -3.10
C GLU A 166 -8.84 -8.51 -1.65
N GLU A 167 -9.44 -9.28 -0.74
CA GLU A 167 -9.30 -9.11 0.71
C GLU A 167 -8.16 -9.97 1.25
N TYR A 168 -7.36 -9.35 2.12
CA TYR A 168 -6.35 -9.98 2.95
C TYR A 168 -6.86 -10.05 4.39
N LYS A 169 -7.16 -11.26 4.85
CA LYS A 169 -7.62 -11.50 6.21
C LYS A 169 -6.44 -11.69 7.13
N LEU A 170 -5.96 -10.59 7.71
CA LEU A 170 -4.79 -10.63 8.61
C LEU A 170 -4.98 -11.57 9.80
N SER A 171 -6.22 -11.84 10.22
CA SER A 171 -6.55 -12.81 11.27
C SER A 171 -6.24 -14.27 10.90
N GLU A 172 -6.11 -14.57 9.60
CA GLU A 172 -5.71 -15.90 9.11
C GLU A 172 -4.19 -16.06 9.06
N PHE A 173 -3.43 -14.98 9.27
CA PHE A 173 -1.98 -14.96 9.14
C PHE A 173 -1.32 -15.35 10.47
N LYS A 174 -0.34 -16.26 10.39
CA LYS A 174 0.55 -16.59 11.51
C LYS A 174 1.81 -15.75 11.54
N VAL A 175 2.16 -15.14 10.40
CA VAL A 175 3.36 -14.32 10.22
C VAL A 175 2.95 -12.88 10.00
N THR A 176 3.47 -12.00 10.85
CA THR A 176 3.36 -10.54 10.70
C THR A 176 4.44 -10.01 9.77
N SER A 177 4.35 -8.73 9.39
CA SER A 177 5.43 -8.05 8.67
C SER A 177 6.75 -8.05 9.45
N ASP A 178 6.69 -7.99 10.79
CA ASP A 178 7.87 -8.00 11.66
C ASP A 178 8.54 -9.38 11.63
N ASP A 179 7.76 -10.45 11.71
CA ASP A 179 8.23 -11.83 11.57
C ASP A 179 8.84 -12.05 10.18
N ALA A 180 8.18 -11.54 9.12
CA ALA A 180 8.67 -11.64 7.76
C ALA A 180 10.04 -10.94 7.59
N LEU A 181 10.19 -9.73 8.15
CA LEU A 181 11.46 -9.01 8.17
C LEU A 181 12.53 -9.80 8.94
N GLN A 182 12.22 -10.29 10.13
CA GLN A 182 13.15 -11.06 10.93
C GLN A 182 13.60 -12.34 10.20
N PHE A 183 12.68 -13.04 9.56
CA PHE A 183 12.97 -14.19 8.73
C PHE A 183 13.94 -13.84 7.60
N ALA A 184 13.61 -12.82 6.80
CA ALA A 184 14.44 -12.34 5.70
C ALA A 184 15.85 -11.94 6.16
N GLU A 185 15.96 -11.24 7.28
CA GLU A 185 17.23 -10.86 7.90
C GLU A 185 18.11 -12.08 8.22
N ASN A 186 17.51 -13.16 8.73
CA ASN A 186 18.20 -14.39 9.13
C ASN A 186 18.74 -15.20 7.96
N ILE A 187 18.07 -15.18 6.81
CA ILE A 187 18.45 -16.05 5.66
C ILE A 187 19.32 -15.35 4.62
N GLY A 188 19.48 -14.04 4.68
CA GLY A 188 20.38 -13.32 3.78
C GLY A 188 20.25 -11.80 3.77
N GLY A 189 19.14 -11.26 4.29
CA GLY A 189 18.88 -9.82 4.37
C GLY A 189 19.99 -9.08 5.11
N LYS A 190 20.38 -9.56 6.30
CA LYS A 190 21.47 -8.94 7.07
C LYS A 190 22.77 -8.87 6.28
N ARG A 191 23.15 -9.96 5.61
CA ARG A 191 24.35 -10.00 4.75
C ARG A 191 24.23 -9.01 3.60
N PHE A 192 23.06 -8.90 2.96
CA PHE A 192 22.82 -7.92 1.91
C PHE A 192 23.05 -6.49 2.41
N ARG A 193 22.53 -6.14 3.60
CA ARG A 193 22.74 -4.83 4.21
C ARG A 193 24.20 -4.56 4.52
N GLU A 194 24.92 -5.53 5.09
CA GLU A 194 26.34 -5.42 5.43
C GLU A 194 27.21 -5.20 4.19
N VAL A 195 26.99 -5.97 3.12
CA VAL A 195 27.72 -5.82 1.84
C VAL A 195 27.51 -4.43 1.23
N ASN A 196 26.30 -3.89 1.36
CA ASN A 196 25.94 -2.57 0.85
C ASN A 196 26.16 -1.44 1.87
N LYS A 197 26.82 -1.71 3.01
CA LYS A 197 27.10 -0.72 4.08
C LYS A 197 25.85 0.03 4.55
N ASN A 198 24.71 -0.66 4.62
CA ASN A 198 23.38 -0.12 4.92
C ASN A 198 22.88 0.97 3.95
N ASN A 199 23.54 1.17 2.80
CA ASN A 199 23.04 2.05 1.73
C ASN A 199 22.03 1.30 0.86
N CYS A 200 20.88 0.99 1.45
CA CYS A 200 19.76 0.33 0.79
C CYS A 200 18.46 0.65 1.52
N SER A 201 17.35 0.33 0.87
CA SER A 201 16.02 0.36 1.47
C SER A 201 15.41 -1.02 1.53
N ILE A 202 14.42 -1.18 2.40
CA ILE A 202 13.66 -2.40 2.58
C ILE A 202 12.18 -2.04 2.44
N SER A 203 11.43 -2.88 1.74
CA SER A 203 9.97 -2.83 1.70
C SER A 203 9.40 -4.20 2.04
N ILE A 204 8.32 -4.22 2.82
CA ILE A 204 7.61 -5.44 3.21
C ILE A 204 6.17 -5.25 2.76
N SER A 205 5.73 -6.02 1.76
CA SER A 205 4.44 -5.77 1.10
C SER A 205 3.56 -7.01 1.05
N LEU A 206 2.26 -6.80 1.24
CA LEU A 206 1.17 -7.65 0.78
C LEU A 206 0.54 -7.02 -0.47
N ASN A 207 0.17 -7.84 -1.44
CA ASN A 207 -0.37 -7.47 -2.74
C ASN A 207 0.66 -6.82 -3.69
N ARG A 208 1.25 -7.65 -4.57
CA ARG A 208 1.95 -7.18 -5.76
C ARG A 208 1.10 -7.48 -6.99
N THR A 209 0.91 -6.47 -7.83
CA THR A 209 0.09 -6.44 -9.07
C THR A 209 0.37 -7.56 -10.10
N TYR A 210 1.36 -8.42 -9.86
CA TYR A 210 1.81 -9.48 -10.76
C TYR A 210 1.86 -10.88 -10.12
N ARG A 211 1.36 -11.04 -8.89
CA ARG A 211 1.24 -12.34 -8.23
C ARG A 211 -0.14 -12.42 -7.61
N ASN A 212 -0.91 -13.43 -8.00
CA ASN A 212 -2.16 -13.78 -7.32
C ASN A 212 -1.88 -14.44 -5.95
N ASP A 213 -0.67 -14.26 -5.41
CA ASP A 213 -0.19 -14.92 -4.23
C ASP A 213 -0.32 -13.94 -3.06
N LYS A 214 -0.94 -14.40 -1.97
CA LYS A 214 -1.20 -13.57 -0.79
C LYS A 214 0.04 -13.47 0.12
N ASP A 215 1.23 -13.48 -0.45
CA ASP A 215 2.49 -13.66 0.29
C ASP A 215 3.04 -12.36 0.86
N TRP A 216 3.77 -12.46 1.98
CA TRP A 216 4.68 -11.42 2.38
C TRP A 216 5.88 -11.39 1.44
N VAL A 217 6.15 -10.22 0.85
CA VAL A 217 7.34 -10.00 0.04
C VAL A 217 8.25 -8.98 0.72
N VAL A 218 9.42 -9.43 1.17
CA VAL A 218 10.45 -8.56 1.74
C VAL A 218 11.48 -8.26 0.65
N THR A 219 11.57 -7.01 0.23
CA THR A 219 12.45 -6.56 -0.85
C THR A 219 13.53 -5.63 -0.32
N TYR A 220 14.79 -5.99 -0.52
CA TYR A 220 15.95 -5.14 -0.33
C TYR A 220 16.32 -4.48 -1.65
N ARG A 221 16.53 -3.17 -1.65
CA ARG A 221 16.79 -2.39 -2.87
C ARG A 221 17.97 -1.46 -2.69
N THR A 222 18.89 -1.50 -3.65
CA THR A 222 19.92 -0.49 -3.90
C THR A 222 19.63 0.19 -5.24
N ASP A 223 20.45 1.17 -5.63
CA ASP A 223 20.36 1.78 -6.96
C ASP A 223 20.61 0.79 -8.12
N SER A 224 21.29 -0.34 -7.83
CA SER A 224 21.79 -1.28 -8.84
C SER A 224 21.20 -2.68 -8.75
N SER A 225 20.49 -3.01 -7.67
CA SER A 225 20.00 -4.37 -7.43
C SER A 225 18.75 -4.39 -6.57
N ASN A 226 17.91 -5.38 -6.80
CA ASN A 226 16.82 -5.77 -5.92
C ASN A 226 17.05 -7.21 -5.49
N PHE A 227 16.69 -7.53 -4.25
CA PHE A 227 16.72 -8.89 -3.74
C PHE A 227 15.47 -9.13 -2.89
N GLU A 228 14.73 -10.18 -3.21
CA GLU A 228 13.40 -10.43 -2.65
C GLU A 228 13.33 -11.75 -1.92
N PHE A 229 12.61 -11.77 -0.80
CA PHE A 229 12.20 -12.98 -0.10
C PHE A 229 10.68 -13.08 -0.09
N ILE A 230 10.16 -14.26 -0.37
CA ILE A 230 8.72 -14.54 -0.42
C ILE A 230 8.39 -15.52 0.69
N ILE A 231 7.44 -15.14 1.53
CA ILE A 231 7.08 -15.86 2.76
C ILE A 231 5.56 -16.04 2.77
N ASP A 232 5.11 -17.28 2.94
CA ASP A 232 3.69 -17.60 3.11
C ASP A 232 3.22 -17.06 4.48
N PRO A 233 2.22 -16.16 4.53
CA PRO A 233 1.80 -15.57 5.79
C PRO A 233 0.98 -16.53 6.68
N ILE A 234 0.40 -17.59 6.14
CA ILE A 234 -0.45 -18.57 6.84
C ILE A 234 0.41 -19.67 7.45
N THR A 235 1.42 -20.17 6.72
CA THR A 235 2.29 -21.25 7.20
C THR A 235 3.60 -20.75 7.78
N GLY A 236 4.09 -19.60 7.33
CA GLY A 236 5.44 -19.10 7.59
C GLY A 236 6.52 -19.78 6.75
N ASP A 237 6.12 -20.57 5.74
CA ASP A 237 7.06 -21.24 4.87
C ASP A 237 7.77 -20.25 3.94
N TYR A 238 9.05 -20.49 3.72
CA TYR A 238 9.83 -19.78 2.73
C TYR A 238 9.57 -20.35 1.34
N LEU A 239 9.00 -19.52 0.47
CA LEU A 239 8.60 -19.92 -0.88
C LEU A 239 9.70 -19.67 -1.93
N GLY A 240 10.73 -18.90 -1.56
CA GLY A 240 11.91 -18.66 -2.40
C GLY A 240 12.36 -17.20 -2.43
N ASN A 241 13.40 -16.94 -3.22
CA ASN A 241 13.93 -15.61 -3.47
C ASN A 241 14.00 -15.28 -4.96
N LYS A 242 14.02 -13.99 -5.28
CA LYS A 242 14.24 -13.47 -6.64
C LYS A 242 15.24 -12.32 -6.64
#